data_AF-A0A840ZR08-F1
#
_entry.id   AF-A0A840ZR08-F1
#
_cell.length_a   1.000
_cell.length_b   1.000
_cell.length_c   1.000
_cell.angle_alpha   90.00
_cell.angle_beta   90.00
_cell.angle_gamma   90.00
#
_symmetry.space_group_name_H-M   'P 1'
#
loop_
_entity.id
_entity.type
_entity.pdbx_description
1 polymer ?
#
loop_
_entity_poly.entity_id
_entity_poly.type
_entity_poly.pdbx_seq_one_letter_code
_entity_poly.pdbx_strand_id
1 'polypeptide(L)'
;MKKALFDELVDSLEQAAAHARGETVPGLVVHVPSEIDVGADNGMDLSEFKIGGEFLCGPGRWRCTDIGTRVVVAIRVDEAQISSKEVGEPVVTRTLTGAEAEAIGWFDGPPYGVLEYVFDEDDRTVCRPA
;
A
#
# COMPACT_ATOMS: atom_id res chain seq x y z
N MET A 1 -8.38 51.22 11.65
CA MET A 1 -7.27 50.26 11.42
C MET A 1 -5.96 51.03 11.45
N LYS A 2 -4.89 50.53 12.09
CA LYS A 2 -3.60 51.24 12.10
C LYS A 2 -3.01 51.18 10.68
N LYS A 3 -2.61 52.32 10.11
CA LYS A 3 -2.02 52.41 8.75
C LYS A 3 -0.90 51.37 8.55
N ALA A 4 -0.03 51.22 9.54
CA ALA A 4 1.06 50.24 9.52
C ALA A 4 0.59 48.78 9.32
N LEU A 5 -0.53 48.38 9.91
CA LEU A 5 -1.07 47.03 9.75
C LEU A 5 -1.66 46.81 8.36
N PHE A 6 -2.23 47.85 7.76
CA PHE A 6 -2.74 47.77 6.40
C PHE A 6 -1.59 47.64 5.40
N ASP A 7 -0.56 48.46 5.56
CA ASP A 7 0.63 48.43 4.70
C ASP A 7 1.31 47.04 4.77
N GLU A 8 1.45 46.46 5.97
CA GLU A 8 2.00 45.10 6.16
C GLU A 8 1.18 43.99 5.49
N LEU A 9 -0.16 44.09 5.54
CA LEU A 9 -1.06 43.14 4.88
C LEU A 9 -0.96 43.22 3.35
N VAL A 10 -0.83 44.43 2.81
CA VAL A 10 -0.67 44.64 1.36
C VAL A 10 0.67 44.08 0.88
N ASP A 11 1.75 44.35 1.61
CA ASP A 11 3.08 43.81 1.30
C ASP A 11 3.08 42.28 1.30
N SER A 12 2.39 41.65 2.27
CA SER A 12 2.24 40.19 2.33
C SER A 12 1.48 39.61 1.13
N LEU A 13 0.42 40.28 0.68
CA LEU A 13 -0.36 39.85 -0.49
C LEU A 13 0.44 39.98 -1.79
N GLU A 14 1.22 41.04 -1.94
CA GLU A 14 2.09 41.23 -3.11
C GLU A 14 3.17 40.16 -3.16
N GLN A 15 3.78 39.82 -2.02
CA GLN A 15 4.74 38.72 -1.91
C GLN A 15 4.10 37.36 -2.26
N ALA A 16 2.88 37.08 -1.78
CA ALA A 16 2.17 35.86 -2.13
C ALA A 16 1.85 35.77 -3.64
N ALA A 17 1.46 36.89 -4.25
CA ALA A 17 1.21 36.96 -5.69
C ALA A 17 2.48 36.77 -6.53
N ALA A 18 3.62 37.32 -6.07
CA ALA A 18 4.93 37.11 -6.68
C ALA A 18 5.34 35.63 -6.64
N HIS A 19 5.19 34.97 -5.48
CA HIS A 19 5.45 33.54 -5.35
C HIS A 19 4.56 32.70 -6.27
N ALA A 20 3.27 33.02 -6.39
CA ALA A 20 2.34 32.33 -7.30
C ALA A 20 2.73 32.45 -8.79
N ARG A 21 3.48 33.49 -9.16
CA ARG A 21 4.06 33.68 -10.50
C ARG A 21 5.45 33.05 -10.65
N GLY A 22 5.97 32.40 -9.61
CA GLY A 22 7.31 31.80 -9.60
C GLY A 22 8.45 32.81 -9.42
N GLU A 23 8.15 34.02 -8.95
CA GLU A 23 9.16 35.05 -8.67
C GLU A 23 9.81 34.80 -7.31
N THR A 24 11.08 35.20 -7.16
CA THR A 24 11.81 35.09 -5.90
C THR A 24 11.29 36.11 -4.88
N VAL A 25 10.81 35.64 -3.74
CA VAL A 25 10.38 36.51 -2.62
C VAL A 25 11.51 36.64 -1.60
N PRO A 26 12.02 37.85 -1.30
CA PRO A 26 13.08 38.05 -0.32
C PRO A 26 12.70 37.51 1.07
N GLY A 27 13.54 36.64 1.65
CA GLY A 27 13.33 36.07 2.98
C GLY A 27 12.42 34.82 3.03
N LEU A 28 11.78 34.45 1.92
CA LEU A 28 11.04 33.20 1.81
C LEU A 28 12.00 32.03 1.55
N VAL A 29 12.24 31.21 2.57
CA VAL A 29 13.01 29.96 2.42
C VAL A 29 12.03 28.85 2.09
N VAL A 30 11.89 28.55 0.79
CA VAL A 30 11.13 27.38 0.36
C VAL A 30 12.02 26.15 0.50
N HIS A 31 11.77 25.34 1.53
CA HIS A 31 12.37 24.01 1.64
C HIS A 31 11.68 23.05 0.68
N VAL A 32 12.00 23.15 -0.60
CA VAL A 32 11.69 22.10 -1.56
C VAL A 32 12.87 21.12 -1.53
N PRO A 33 12.67 19.84 -1.22
CA PRO A 33 13.70 18.85 -1.48
C PRO A 33 14.10 18.95 -2.97
N SER A 34 15.39 18.91 -3.24
CA SER A 34 15.96 19.10 -4.59
C SER A 34 15.44 18.07 -5.59
N GLU A 35 14.95 16.94 -5.09
CA GLU A 35 14.25 15.92 -5.85
C GLU A 35 13.04 15.48 -5.04
N ILE A 36 11.84 15.60 -5.63
CA ILE A 36 10.71 14.77 -5.23
C ILE A 36 10.73 13.63 -6.24
N ASP A 37 11.28 12.48 -5.82
CA ASP A 37 11.14 11.28 -6.62
C ASP A 37 9.72 10.74 -6.43
N VAL A 38 8.81 11.18 -7.30
CA VAL A 38 7.44 10.67 -7.37
C VAL A 38 7.42 9.24 -7.95
N GLY A 39 8.58 8.65 -8.31
CA GLY A 39 8.71 7.36 -8.98
C GLY A 39 9.58 6.31 -8.28
N ALA A 40 10.15 6.58 -7.10
CA ALA A 40 10.97 5.61 -6.37
C ALA A 40 10.19 4.49 -5.66
N ASP A 41 8.86 4.63 -5.53
CA ASP A 41 7.96 3.64 -4.92
C ASP A 41 6.95 3.13 -5.97
N ASN A 42 7.43 2.89 -7.19
CA ASN A 42 6.62 2.17 -8.18
C ASN A 42 6.63 0.68 -7.79
N GLY A 43 5.74 0.30 -6.88
CA GLY A 43 5.46 -1.11 -6.58
C GLY A 43 5.05 -1.90 -7.82
N MET A 44 4.70 -3.17 -7.64
CA MET A 44 4.59 -4.09 -8.78
C MET A 44 3.50 -3.72 -9.80
N ASP A 45 3.89 -3.71 -11.07
CA ASP A 45 2.99 -3.57 -12.22
C ASP A 45 2.20 -4.87 -12.46
N LEU A 46 0.98 -4.76 -13.02
CA LEU A 46 0.12 -5.94 -13.29
C LEU A 46 0.82 -7.02 -14.14
N SER A 47 1.67 -6.60 -15.08
CA SER A 47 2.41 -7.51 -15.95
C SER A 47 3.50 -8.31 -15.24
N GLU A 48 3.88 -7.92 -14.02
CA GLU A 48 4.91 -8.61 -13.24
C GLU A 48 4.35 -9.78 -12.44
N PHE A 49 3.03 -9.81 -12.20
CA PHE A 49 2.37 -10.90 -11.52
C PHE A 49 2.23 -12.13 -12.43
N LYS A 50 2.29 -13.31 -11.79
CA LYS A 50 2.10 -14.60 -12.45
C LYS A 50 1.23 -15.47 -11.55
N ILE A 51 0.22 -16.12 -12.11
CA ILE A 51 -0.57 -17.11 -11.37
C ILE A 51 0.38 -18.22 -10.86
N GLY A 52 0.27 -18.53 -9.58
CA GLY A 52 1.18 -19.43 -8.85
C GLY A 52 2.51 -18.78 -8.42
N GLY A 53 2.82 -17.59 -8.89
CA GLY A 53 3.99 -16.82 -8.48
C GLY A 53 3.80 -16.17 -7.11
N GLU A 54 4.90 -16.03 -6.36
CA GLU A 54 4.90 -15.39 -5.05
C GLU A 54 5.43 -13.95 -5.11
N PHE A 55 4.89 -13.09 -4.25
CA PHE A 55 5.30 -11.71 -4.08
C PHE A 55 5.21 -11.31 -2.60
N LEU A 56 5.88 -10.22 -2.25
CA LEU A 56 5.86 -9.65 -0.91
C LEU A 56 5.02 -8.38 -0.94
N CYS A 57 4.10 -8.23 0.01
CA CYS A 57 3.29 -7.03 0.12
C CYS A 57 2.90 -6.77 1.57
N GLY A 58 3.25 -5.58 2.08
CA GLY A 58 3.18 -5.30 3.51
C GLY A 58 4.00 -6.32 4.33
N PRO A 59 3.45 -6.89 5.43
CA PRO A 59 4.14 -7.89 6.23
C PRO A 59 4.04 -9.32 5.67
N GLY A 60 3.28 -9.53 4.59
CA GLY A 60 2.92 -10.86 4.11
C GLY A 60 3.72 -11.32 2.89
N ARG A 61 3.92 -12.64 2.79
CA ARG A 61 4.22 -13.30 1.52
C ARG A 61 2.94 -13.87 0.92
N TRP A 62 2.73 -13.61 -0.36
CA TRP A 62 1.49 -13.87 -1.07
C TRP A 62 1.75 -14.70 -2.32
N ARG A 63 0.82 -15.58 -2.68
CA ARG A 63 0.84 -16.35 -3.93
C ARG A 63 -0.34 -15.93 -4.78
N CYS A 64 -0.08 -15.41 -5.98
CA CYS A 64 -1.12 -14.96 -6.90
C CYS A 64 -1.96 -16.15 -7.38
N THR A 65 -3.28 -16.05 -7.26
CA THR A 65 -4.26 -17.07 -7.67
C THR A 65 -5.03 -16.64 -8.91
N ASP A 66 -5.21 -15.33 -9.14
CA ASP A 66 -5.82 -14.77 -10.35
C ASP A 66 -5.24 -13.38 -10.68
N ILE A 67 -5.29 -13.01 -11.97
CA ILE A 67 -4.87 -11.70 -12.46
C ILE A 67 -6.00 -11.12 -13.31
N GLY A 68 -6.68 -10.13 -12.75
CA GLY A 68 -7.67 -9.33 -13.47
C GLY A 68 -7.04 -8.20 -14.28
N THR A 69 -7.87 -7.43 -14.97
CA THR A 69 -7.40 -6.27 -15.75
C THR A 69 -6.99 -5.07 -14.90
N ARG A 70 -7.34 -5.06 -13.61
CA ARG A 70 -7.05 -3.97 -12.66
C ARG A 70 -6.53 -4.45 -11.32
N VAL A 71 -6.87 -5.68 -10.96
CA VAL A 71 -6.63 -6.24 -9.63
C VAL A 71 -5.88 -7.55 -9.74
N VAL A 72 -5.16 -7.90 -8.68
CA VAL A 72 -4.56 -9.22 -8.49
C VAL A 72 -5.27 -9.88 -7.32
N VAL A 73 -5.59 -11.17 -7.44
CA VAL A 73 -6.10 -11.97 -6.33
C VAL A 73 -4.99 -12.90 -5.84
N ALA A 74 -4.82 -13.00 -4.53
CA ALA A 74 -3.76 -13.83 -3.94
C ALA A 74 -4.14 -14.41 -2.57
N ILE A 75 -3.49 -15.51 -2.22
CA ILE A 75 -3.53 -16.10 -0.87
C ILE A 75 -2.27 -15.77 -0.10
N ARG A 76 -2.37 -15.60 1.21
CA ARG A 76 -1.21 -15.45 2.09
C ARG A 76 -0.58 -16.82 2.35
N VAL A 77 0.74 -16.95 2.19
CA VAL A 77 1.46 -18.24 2.24
C VAL A 77 2.54 -18.33 3.32
N ASP A 78 2.75 -17.27 4.09
CA ASP A 78 3.64 -17.27 5.26
C ASP A 78 2.93 -17.64 6.57
N GLU A 79 1.61 -17.54 6.63
CA GLU A 79 0.76 -18.00 7.73
C GLU A 79 -0.67 -18.32 7.26
N ALA A 80 -1.40 -19.09 8.07
CA ALA A 80 -2.82 -19.33 7.89
C ALA A 80 -3.58 -19.16 9.22
N GLN A 81 -4.67 -18.38 9.21
CA GLN A 81 -5.58 -18.27 10.35
C GLN A 81 -6.66 -19.36 10.23
N ILE A 82 -6.76 -20.21 11.24
CA ILE A 82 -7.71 -21.32 11.29
C ILE A 82 -8.68 -21.10 12.42
N SER A 83 -9.97 -21.11 12.12
CA SER A 83 -11.04 -21.14 13.12
C SER A 83 -11.69 -22.52 13.14
N SER A 84 -11.70 -23.17 14.30
CA SER A 84 -12.43 -24.42 14.54
C SER A 84 -13.62 -24.16 15.45
N LYS A 85 -14.75 -24.83 15.18
CA LYS A 85 -15.96 -24.75 15.98
C LYS A 85 -16.51 -26.14 16.24
N GLU A 86 -16.27 -26.63 17.45
CA GLU A 86 -16.92 -27.84 17.93
C GLU A 86 -18.32 -27.51 18.45
N VAL A 87 -19.23 -28.49 18.38
CA VAL A 87 -20.62 -28.31 18.80
C VAL A 87 -20.68 -28.08 20.30
N GLY A 88 -21.18 -26.92 20.71
CA GLY A 88 -21.29 -26.54 22.12
C GLY A 88 -20.04 -25.85 22.69
N GLU A 89 -18.99 -25.68 21.90
CA GLU A 89 -17.77 -24.97 22.31
C GLU A 89 -17.65 -23.58 21.65
N PRO A 90 -16.91 -22.65 22.26
CA PRO A 90 -16.52 -21.40 21.61
C PRO A 90 -15.70 -21.66 20.33
N VAL A 91 -15.77 -20.72 19.39
CA VAL A 91 -14.86 -20.75 18.24
C VAL A 91 -13.43 -20.50 18.73
N VAL A 92 -12.53 -21.41 18.39
CA VAL A 92 -11.10 -21.27 18.68
C VAL A 92 -10.40 -20.88 17.40
N THR A 93 -9.68 -19.76 17.44
CA THR A 93 -8.82 -19.31 16.33
C THR A 93 -7.36 -19.53 16.70
N ARG A 94 -6.59 -20.10 15.77
CA ARG A 94 -5.13 -20.22 15.88
C ARG A 94 -4.46 -19.87 14.57
N THR A 95 -3.21 -19.44 14.67
CA THR A 95 -2.35 -19.16 13.53
C THR A 95 -1.42 -20.36 13.30
N LEU A 96 -1.42 -20.90 12.10
CA LEU A 96 -0.37 -21.82 11.65
C LEU A 96 0.70 -21.05 10.90
N THR A 97 1.94 -21.54 10.98
CA THR A 97 3.00 -21.10 10.07
C THR A 97 2.69 -21.55 8.63
N GLY A 98 3.28 -20.87 7.65
CA GLY A 98 3.13 -21.26 6.24
C GLY A 98 3.58 -22.70 5.97
N ALA A 99 4.64 -23.17 6.64
CA ALA A 99 5.12 -24.55 6.49
C ALA A 99 4.11 -25.58 7.03
N GLU A 100 3.49 -25.30 8.18
CA GLU A 100 2.44 -26.17 8.74
C GLU A 100 1.19 -26.19 7.85
N ALA A 101 0.78 -25.03 7.34
CA ALA A 101 -0.38 -24.90 6.46
C ALA A 101 -0.16 -25.61 5.10
N GLU A 102 1.01 -25.43 4.48
CA GLU A 102 1.40 -26.13 3.24
C GLU A 102 1.42 -27.65 3.45
N ALA A 103 1.97 -28.15 4.57
CA ALA A 103 2.03 -29.57 4.87
C ALA A 103 0.66 -30.25 5.01
N ILE A 104 -0.39 -29.50 5.34
CA ILE A 104 -1.77 -30.00 5.44
C ILE A 104 -2.63 -29.63 4.21
N GLY A 105 -2.01 -29.14 3.13
CA GLY A 105 -2.67 -28.84 1.86
C GLY A 105 -3.61 -27.63 1.90
N TRP A 106 -3.43 -26.71 2.85
CA TRP A 106 -4.31 -25.53 2.96
C TRP A 106 -4.13 -24.52 1.82
N PHE A 107 -2.99 -24.57 1.12
CA PHE A 107 -2.72 -23.77 -0.06
C PHE A 107 -2.99 -24.53 -1.36
N ASP A 108 -3.51 -25.75 -1.28
CA ASP A 108 -4.00 -26.50 -2.44
C ASP A 108 -5.43 -26.06 -2.75
N GLY A 109 -5.71 -25.71 -4.00
CA GLY A 109 -7.02 -25.24 -4.42
C GLY A 109 -7.23 -25.32 -5.93
N PRO A 110 -8.37 -24.84 -6.44
CA PRO A 110 -9.52 -24.31 -5.69
C PRO A 110 -10.48 -25.39 -5.13
N PRO A 111 -11.21 -25.12 -4.02
CA PRO A 111 -11.08 -23.94 -3.16
C PRO A 111 -9.87 -24.06 -2.21
N TYR A 112 -9.18 -22.96 -1.96
CA TYR A 112 -8.10 -22.89 -0.97
C TYR A 112 -8.66 -22.97 0.46
N GLY A 113 -7.86 -23.47 1.40
CA GLY A 113 -8.19 -23.49 2.83
C GLY A 113 -8.10 -22.11 3.50
N VAL A 114 -7.45 -21.14 2.84
CA VAL A 114 -7.30 -19.75 3.30
C VAL A 114 -8.12 -18.78 2.47
N LEU A 115 -8.35 -17.59 3.03
CA LEU A 115 -9.02 -16.49 2.32
C LEU A 115 -8.13 -15.94 1.19
N GLU A 116 -8.76 -15.67 0.06
CA GLU A 116 -8.19 -14.88 -1.01
C GLU A 116 -8.35 -13.38 -0.72
N TYR A 117 -7.32 -12.61 -1.08
CA TYR A 117 -7.27 -11.16 -0.94
C TYR A 117 -7.15 -10.51 -2.32
N VAL A 118 -7.85 -9.40 -2.48
CA VAL A 118 -7.83 -8.59 -3.70
C VAL A 118 -6.88 -7.42 -3.48
N PHE A 119 -5.90 -7.27 -4.36
CA PHE A 119 -4.94 -6.17 -4.41
C PHE A 119 -5.29 -5.28 -5.59
N ASP A 120 -5.69 -4.04 -5.34
CA ASP A 120 -6.00 -3.07 -6.38
C ASP A 120 -4.75 -2.30 -6.86
N GLU A 121 -4.93 -1.19 -7.57
CA GLU A 121 -3.83 -0.33 -8.00
C GLU A 121 -3.05 0.32 -6.86
N ASP A 122 -3.72 0.69 -5.77
CA ASP A 122 -3.12 1.39 -4.64
C ASP A 122 -2.36 0.39 -3.75
N ASP A 123 -2.95 -0.80 -3.52
CA ASP A 123 -2.30 -1.86 -2.74
C ASP A 123 -0.97 -2.31 -3.36
N ARG A 124 -0.89 -2.34 -4.70
CA ARG A 124 0.28 -2.83 -5.43
C ARG A 124 1.50 -1.90 -5.33
N THR A 125 1.30 -0.64 -4.96
CA THR A 125 2.38 0.35 -4.82
C THR A 125 3.42 -0.04 -3.77
N VAL A 126 3.04 -0.88 -2.80
CA VAL A 126 3.94 -1.38 -1.73
C VAL A 126 4.32 -2.85 -1.91
N CYS A 127 3.91 -3.47 -3.03
CA CYS A 127 4.27 -4.84 -3.33
C CYS A 127 5.63 -4.90 -4.07
N ARG A 128 6.38 -5.99 -3.86
CA ARG A 128 7.67 -6.25 -4.51
C ARG A 128 7.85 -7.74 -4.82
N PRO A 129 8.69 -8.10 -5.81
CA PRO A 129 9.02 -9.50 -6.08
C PRO A 129 9.55 -10.21 -4.83
N ALA A 130 9.16 -11.49 -4.67
CA ALA A 130 9.62 -12.35 -3.59
C ALA A 130 11.03 -12.91 -3.82
#